data_AF-A0A962DYZ3-F1
#
_entry.id   AF-A0A962DYZ3-F1
#
_cell.length_a   1.000
_cell.length_b   1.000
_cell.length_c   1.000
_cell.angle_alpha   90.00
_cell.angle_beta   90.00
_cell.angle_gamma   90.00
#
_symmetry.space_group_name_H-M   'P 1'
#
loop_
_entity.id
_entity.type
_entity.pdbx_description
1 polymer ?
#
loop_
_entity_poly.entity_id
_entity_poly.type
_entity_poly.pdbx_seq_one_letter_code
_entity_poly.pdbx_strand_id
1 'polypeptide(L)' 'PPNFVELEIVETDPGMRGDTAQGGTKPAKLSTGAVVRVPLFVEQGEMIRCDTRSGEYVSRVK' A
#
# COMPACT_ATOMS: atom_id res chain seq x y z
N PRO A 1 2.23 1.79 -22.48
CA PRO A 1 2.53 2.26 -21.11
C PRO A 1 2.67 1.07 -20.15
N PRO A 2 3.59 1.09 -19.19
CA PRO A 2 3.64 0.06 -18.15
C PRO A 2 2.36 0.12 -17.33
N ASN A 3 1.68 -1.02 -17.17
CA ASN A 3 0.42 -1.07 -16.41
C ASN A 3 0.66 -0.89 -14.91
N PHE A 4 1.85 -1.26 -14.46
CA PHE A 4 2.23 -1.27 -13.06
C PHE A 4 3.36 -0.26 -12.83
N VAL A 5 3.23 0.50 -11.75
CA VAL A 5 4.26 1.41 -11.26
C VAL A 5 4.67 1.00 -9.85
N GLU A 6 5.93 1.23 -9.53
CA GLU A 6 6.48 0.99 -8.21
C GLU A 6 6.55 2.33 -7.50
N LEU A 7 5.86 2.41 -6.37
CA LEU A 7 5.71 3.63 -5.60
C LEU A 7 6.00 3.35 -4.13
N GLU A 8 6.71 4.29 -3.52
CA GLU A 8 7.01 4.27 -2.09
C GLU A 8 5.81 4.78 -1.30
N ILE A 9 5.56 4.15 -0.16
CA ILE A 9 4.55 4.62 0.79
C ILE A 9 5.14 5.75 1.63
N VAL A 10 4.63 6.96 1.40
CA VAL A 10 5.06 8.15 2.13
C VAL A 10 4.32 8.34 3.45
N GLU A 11 3.13 7.77 3.59
CA GLU A 11 2.31 7.92 4.79
C GLU A 11 1.36 6.73 4.89
N THR A 12 1.33 6.03 6.02
CA THR A 12 0.35 4.97 6.28
C THR A 12 0.14 4.83 7.77
N ASP A 13 -1.09 4.52 8.19
CA ASP A 13 -1.37 4.31 9.60
C ASP A 13 -0.61 3.06 10.11
N PRO A 14 0.08 3.14 11.25
CA PRO A 14 0.63 1.96 11.90
C PRO A 14 -0.55 1.06 12.26
N GLY A 15 -0.59 -0.14 11.67
CA GLY A 15 -1.69 -1.07 11.88
C GLY A 15 -1.86 -1.31 13.39
N MET A 16 -2.99 -0.90 13.94
CA MET A 16 -3.32 -1.15 15.35
C MET A 16 -3.28 -2.66 15.56
N ARG A 17 -2.23 -3.15 16.23
CA ARG A 17 -2.06 -4.56 16.63
C ARG A 17 -3.14 -5.06 17.61
N GLY A 18 -4.20 -4.27 17.83
CA GLY A 18 -5.20 -4.46 18.88
C GLY A 18 -6.42 -5.30 18.49
N ASP A 19 -6.73 -5.46 17.20
CA ASP A 19 -7.88 -6.28 16.78
C ASP A 19 -7.46 -7.36 15.77
N THR A 20 -7.60 -8.59 16.24
CA THR A 20 -7.04 -9.84 15.76
C THR A 20 -7.66 -10.36 14.44
N ALA A 21 -6.84 -11.08 13.67
CA ALA A 21 -7.23 -12.25 12.87
C ALA A 21 -8.12 -12.10 11.61
N GLN A 22 -8.63 -10.92 11.25
CA GLN A 22 -9.31 -10.73 9.96
C GLN A 22 -8.44 -9.84 9.07
N GLY A 23 -8.06 -10.32 7.88
CA GLY A 23 -7.16 -9.63 6.95
C GLY A 23 -7.66 -8.25 6.50
N GLY A 24 -7.54 -7.26 7.38
CA GLY A 24 -7.88 -5.87 7.10
C GLY A 24 -6.88 -5.27 6.12
N THR A 25 -7.40 -4.41 5.26
CA THR A 25 -6.58 -3.49 4.47
C THR A 25 -6.60 -2.13 5.14
N LYS A 26 -5.46 -1.46 5.19
CA LYS A 26 -5.35 -0.08 5.63
C LYS A 26 -5.13 0.86 4.45
N PRO A 27 -5.60 2.11 4.51
CA PRO A 27 -5.22 3.11 3.54
C PRO A 27 -3.72 3.45 3.71
N ALA A 28 -3.01 3.53 2.59
CA ALA A 28 -1.64 4.01 2.50
C ALA A 28 -1.54 5.03 1.37
N LYS A 29 -0.81 6.11 1.65
CA LYS A 29 -0.55 7.19 0.71
C LYS A 29 0.79 6.92 0.05
N LEU A 30 0.77 6.99 -1.27
CA LEU A 30 1.95 6.83 -2.12
C LEU A 30 2.65 8.16 -2.33
N SER A 31 3.90 8.14 -2.76
CA SER A 31 4.70 9.33 -3.10
C SER A 31 4.05 10.24 -4.16
N THR A 32 3.15 9.69 -4.96
CA THR A 32 2.34 10.44 -5.94
C THR A 32 1.16 11.19 -5.32
N GLY A 33 0.86 10.96 -4.03
CA GLY A 33 -0.32 11.47 -3.34
C GLY A 33 -1.57 10.59 -3.49
N ALA A 34 -1.49 9.49 -4.27
CA ALA A 34 -2.58 8.54 -4.39
C ALA A 34 -2.75 7.72 -3.10
N VAL A 35 -3.99 7.45 -2.71
CA VAL A 35 -4.31 6.62 -1.54
C VAL A 35 -4.77 5.25 -2.02
N VAL A 36 -4.06 4.21 -1.61
CA VAL A 36 -4.32 2.82 -1.99
C VAL A 36 -4.54 1.95 -0.75
N ARG A 37 -5.32 0.88 -0.89
CA ARG A 37 -5.56 -0.07 0.20
C ARG A 37 -4.47 -1.13 0.20
N VAL A 38 -3.65 -1.14 1.25
CA VAL A 38 -2.55 -2.10 1.43
C VAL A 38 -2.82 -3.01 2.62
N PRO A 39 -2.23 -4.21 2.66
CA PRO A 39 -2.29 -5.05 3.85
C PRO A 39 -1.69 -4.40 5.09
N LEU A 40 -2.16 -4.79 6.28
CA LEU A 40 -1.72 -4.25 7.57
C LEU A 40 -0.21 -4.36 7.83
N PHE A 41 0.46 -5.35 7.23
CA PHE A 41 1.90 -5.59 7.39
C PHE A 41 2.80 -4.62 6.62
N VAL A 42 2.23 -3.81 5.72
CA VAL A 42 3.01 -2.87 4.90
C VAL A 42 3.32 -1.62 5.71
N GLU A 43 4.56 -1.18 5.73
CA GLU A 43 5.02 -0.03 6.53
C GLU A 43 5.35 1.20 5.66
N GLN A 44 5.51 2.35 6.31
CA GLN A 44 5.97 3.58 5.66
C GLN A 44 7.42 3.40 5.19
N GLY A 45 7.75 3.90 4.00
CA GLY A 45 9.06 3.74 3.37
C GLY A 45 9.22 2.43 2.61
N GLU A 46 8.20 1.58 2.56
CA GLU A 46 8.21 0.38 1.72
C GLU A 46 7.81 0.70 0.27
N MET A 47 8.47 0.01 -0.67
CA MET A 47 8.15 0.06 -2.09
C MET A 47 7.05 -0.96 -2.42
N ILE A 48 5.94 -0.47 -2.97
CA ILE A 48 4.84 -1.31 -3.40
C ILE A 48 4.55 -1.10 -4.89
N ARG A 49 4.13 -2.19 -5.53
CA ARG A 49 3.69 -2.19 -6.91
C ARG A 49 2.19 -1.94 -6.95
N CYS A 50 1.80 -0.88 -7.64
CA CYS A 50 0.43 -0.42 -7.82
C CYS A 50 0.04 -0.50 -9.30
N ASP A 51 -1.19 -0.92 -9.58
CA ASP A 51 -1.76 -0.84 -10.93
C ASP A 51 -2.26 0.59 -11.19
N THR A 52 -1.68 1.27 -12.19
CA THR A 52 -2.06 2.65 -12.55
C THR A 52 -3.44 2.78 -13.17
N ARG A 53 -4.05 1.67 -13.58
CA ARG A 53 -5.37 1.64 -14.22
C ARG A 53 -6.50 1.50 -13.20
N SER A 54 -6.32 0.68 -12.17
CA SER A 54 -7.30 0.47 -11.11
C SER A 54 -6.97 1.19 -9.80
N GLY A 55 -5.72 1.62 -9.60
CA GLY A 55 -5.25 2.17 -8.33
C GLY A 55 -5.12 1.11 -7.25
N GLU A 56 -5.02 -0.16 -7.62
CA GLU A 56 -4.96 -1.27 -6.66
C GLU A 56 -3.53 -1.68 -6.34
N TYR A 57 -3.33 -2.09 -5.10
CA TYR A 57 -2.11 -2.74 -4.67
C TYR A 57 -1.99 -4.12 -5.34
N VAL A 58 -0.84 -4.37 -5.97
CA VAL A 58 -0.56 -5.63 -6.67
C VAL A 58 0.38 -6.51 -5.86
N SER A 59 1.53 -5.97 -5.47
CA SER A 59 2.56 -6.73 -4.76
C SER A 59 3.55 -5.80 -4.07
N ARG A 60 4.20 -6.28 -3.01
CA ARG A 60 5.34 -5.59 -2.41
C ARG A 60 6.59 -5.84 -3.25
N VAL A 61 7.34 -4.78 -3.56
CA VAL A 61 8.65 -4.87 -4.20
C VAL A 61 9.67 -4.99 -3.06
N LYS A 62 10.55 -5.99 -3.14
CA LYS A 62 11.51 -6.30 -2.09
C LYS A 62 12.84 -5.62 -2.33
#